data_AF-A0AAJ2NSH7-F1
#
_entry.id   AF-A0AAJ2NSH7-F1
#
_cell.length_a   1.000
_cell.length_b   1.000
_cell.length_c   1.000
_cell.angle_alpha   90.00
_cell.angle_beta   90.00
_cell.angle_gamma   90.00
#
_symmetry.space_group_name_H-M   'P 1'
#
loop_
_entity.id
_entity.type
_entity.pdbx_description
1 polymer ?
#
loop_
_entity_poly.entity_id
_entity_poly.type
_entity_poly.pdbx_seq_one_letter_code
_entity_poly.pdbx_strand_id
1 'polypeptide(L)'
;TFDPKTREGINKSWHNEAIETSYEPGSTMKIFTLAAAVQEKVFNPNETYMSGSYRVTKKDRAIHDHNGSGWGPITFLEGVQRSSNVAFAKIA
;
A
#
# COMPACT_ATOMS: atom_id res chain seq x y z
N THR A 1 2.25 16.35 21.06
CA THR A 1 3.15 16.20 22.22
C THR A 1 3.04 17.42 23.10
N PHE A 2 3.30 17.27 24.40
CA PHE A 2 3.16 18.33 25.39
C PHE A 2 4.30 18.25 26.42
N ASP A 3 4.60 19.37 27.08
CA ASP A 3 5.49 19.37 28.24
C ASP A 3 4.68 18.97 29.50
N PRO A 4 5.06 17.89 30.21
CA PRO A 4 4.28 17.42 31.36
C PRO A 4 4.36 18.32 32.60
N LYS A 5 5.42 19.13 32.72
CA LYS A 5 5.64 20.04 33.86
C LYS A 5 4.93 21.36 33.66
N THR A 6 5.07 21.99 32.49
CA THR A 6 4.45 23.29 32.19
C THR A 6 3.04 23.15 31.62
N ARG A 7 2.65 21.94 31.19
CA ARG A 7 1.41 21.63 30.46
C ARG A 7 1.29 22.35 29.12
N GLU A 8 2.38 22.94 28.62
CA GLU A 8 2.38 23.58 27.32
C GLU A 8 2.09 22.54 26.24
N GLY A 9 1.10 22.82 25.38
CA GLY A 9 0.68 21.93 24.31
C GLY A 9 -0.29 20.82 24.70
N ILE A 10 -0.66 20.67 25.99
CA ILE A 10 -1.57 19.58 26.44
C ILE A 10 -2.97 19.68 25.83
N ASN A 11 -3.44 20.91 25.55
CA ASN A 11 -4.71 21.17 24.89
C ASN A 11 -4.70 20.87 23.38
N LYS A 12 -3.52 20.70 22.77
CA LYS A 12 -3.38 20.34 21.35
C LYS A 12 -3.42 18.83 21.15
N SER A 13 -2.59 18.09 21.89
CA SER A 13 -2.61 16.63 21.92
C SER A 13 -1.81 16.13 23.11
N TRP A 14 -2.47 15.30 23.92
CA TRP A 14 -1.91 14.56 25.04
C TRP A 14 -1.84 13.05 24.75
N HIS A 15 -2.31 12.64 23.57
CA HIS A 15 -2.31 11.26 23.11
C HIS A 15 -0.92 10.78 22.72
N ASN A 16 -0.68 9.50 22.93
CA ASN A 16 0.44 8.81 22.31
C ASN A 16 0.01 8.24 20.95
N GLU A 17 0.22 9.02 19.90
CA GLU A 17 -0.18 8.68 18.53
C GLU A 17 0.33 7.30 18.07
N ALA A 18 1.44 6.80 18.62
CA ALA A 18 2.01 5.51 18.24
C ALA A 18 1.15 4.30 18.68
N ILE A 19 0.32 4.45 19.71
CA ILE A 19 -0.45 3.34 20.30
C ILE A 19 -1.94 3.66 20.46
N GLU A 20 -2.31 4.93 20.44
CA GLU A 20 -3.70 5.38 20.66
C GLU A 20 -4.38 5.84 19.36
N THR A 21 -3.63 6.05 18.28
CA THR A 21 -4.18 6.57 17.03
C THR A 21 -4.18 5.51 15.94
N SER A 22 -5.37 5.21 15.43
CA SER A 22 -5.54 4.38 14.24
C SER A 22 -5.57 5.24 12.99
N TYR A 23 -4.90 4.79 11.94
CA TYR A 23 -4.89 5.46 10.64
C TYR A 23 -4.83 4.43 9.51
N GLU A 24 -5.23 4.84 8.30
CA GLU A 24 -5.08 3.99 7.11
C GLU A 24 -3.59 3.91 6.73
N PRO A 25 -2.96 2.72 6.76
CA PRO A 25 -1.51 2.57 6.57
C PRO A 25 -1.06 2.79 5.13
N GLY A 26 -2.01 2.79 4.17
CA GLY A 26 -1.73 2.91 2.75
C GLY A 26 -0.78 1.82 2.25
N SER A 27 0.15 2.21 1.39
CA SER A 27 1.08 1.27 0.75
C SER A 27 2.03 0.54 1.71
N THR A 28 2.17 0.99 2.96
CA THR A 28 2.98 0.25 3.94
C THR A 28 2.38 -1.12 4.28
N MET A 29 1.06 -1.28 4.17
CA MET A 29 0.35 -2.55 4.38
C MET A 29 0.68 -3.61 3.31
N LYS A 30 1.16 -3.20 2.14
CA LYS A 30 1.45 -4.10 1.01
C LYS A 30 2.46 -5.20 1.34
N ILE A 31 3.32 -4.99 2.33
CA ILE A 31 4.30 -5.99 2.75
C ILE A 31 3.64 -7.31 3.19
N PHE A 32 2.47 -7.25 3.82
CA PHE A 32 1.74 -8.45 4.25
C PHE A 32 1.24 -9.26 3.06
N THR A 33 0.68 -8.61 2.05
CA THR A 33 0.26 -9.26 0.78
C THR A 33 1.44 -9.88 0.06
N LEU A 34 2.56 -9.16 -0.06
CA LEU A 34 3.76 -9.70 -0.71
C LEU A 34 4.31 -10.91 0.05
N ALA A 35 4.41 -10.81 1.38
CA ALA A 35 4.90 -11.89 2.22
C ALA A 35 4.02 -13.15 2.10
N ALA A 36 2.69 -12.98 2.10
CA ALA A 36 1.75 -14.08 1.89
C ALA A 36 1.95 -14.74 0.52
N ALA A 37 2.06 -13.95 -0.55
CA ALA A 37 2.24 -14.50 -1.90
C ALA A 37 3.59 -15.22 -2.08
N VAL A 38 4.66 -14.73 -1.45
CA VAL A 38 5.95 -15.42 -1.42
C VAL A 38 5.86 -16.73 -0.63
N GLN A 39 5.21 -16.71 0.53
CA GLN A 39 5.02 -17.89 1.39
C GLN A 39 4.23 -19.00 0.66
N GLU A 40 3.14 -18.62 -0.02
CA GLU A 40 2.31 -19.52 -0.82
C GLU A 40 2.94 -19.91 -2.16
N LYS A 41 4.14 -19.40 -2.48
CA LYS A 41 4.89 -19.65 -3.72
C LYS A 41 4.15 -19.24 -5.00
N VAL A 42 3.25 -18.26 -4.88
CA VAL A 42 2.48 -17.70 -6.00
C VAL A 42 3.07 -16.40 -6.54
N PHE A 43 4.10 -15.85 -5.88
CA PHE A 43 4.83 -14.68 -6.38
C PHE A 43 5.97 -15.08 -7.33
N ASN A 44 5.82 -14.76 -8.61
CA ASN A 44 6.91 -14.83 -9.59
C ASN A 44 7.45 -13.42 -9.89
N PRO A 45 8.68 -13.07 -9.45
CA PRO A 45 9.22 -11.73 -9.63
C PRO A 45 9.43 -11.35 -11.11
N ASN A 46 9.62 -12.33 -11.99
CA ASN A 46 9.92 -12.11 -13.41
C ASN A 46 8.66 -12.17 -14.29
N GLU A 47 7.52 -12.58 -13.75
CA GLU A 47 6.26 -12.56 -14.49
C GLU A 47 5.83 -11.11 -14.75
N THR A 48 5.36 -10.85 -15.97
CA THR A 48 4.93 -9.52 -16.39
C THR A 48 3.42 -9.35 -16.21
N TYR A 49 3.01 -8.16 -15.78
CA TYR A 49 1.62 -7.74 -15.74
C TYR A 49 1.44 -6.38 -16.43
N MET A 50 0.21 -6.07 -16.84
CA MET A 50 -0.13 -4.75 -17.36
C MET A 50 -0.43 -3.77 -16.22
N SER A 51 0.42 -2.77 -16.03
CA SER A 51 0.24 -1.65 -15.10
C SER A 51 -0.74 -0.60 -15.65
N GLY A 52 -1.18 0.31 -14.78
CA GLY A 52 -2.04 1.45 -15.11
C GLY A 52 -3.35 1.35 -14.38
N SER A 53 -4.24 0.50 -14.90
CA SER A 53 -5.54 0.26 -14.27
C SER A 53 -5.92 -1.22 -14.28
N TYR A 54 -6.64 -1.63 -13.25
CA TYR A 54 -7.17 -2.98 -13.14
C TYR A 54 -8.58 -2.96 -12.57
N ARG A 55 -9.47 -3.75 -13.18
CA ARG A 55 -10.84 -3.99 -12.71
C ARG A 55 -10.96 -5.46 -12.38
N VAL A 56 -11.30 -5.77 -11.13
CA VAL A 56 -11.52 -7.15 -10.69
C VAL A 56 -12.72 -7.73 -11.43
N THR A 57 -13.82 -6.98 -11.50
CA THR A 57 -14.99 -7.28 -12.34
C THR A 57 -15.40 -6.09 -13.21
N LYS A 58 -16.26 -6.33 -14.20
CA LYS A 58 -16.81 -5.28 -15.08
C LYS A 58 -17.60 -4.19 -14.33
N LYS A 59 -18.07 -4.49 -13.12
CA LYS A 59 -18.89 -3.57 -12.31
C LYS A 59 -18.04 -2.75 -11.33
N ASP A 60 -16.82 -3.17 -11.04
CA ASP A 60 -15.98 -2.50 -10.05
C ASP A 60 -15.39 -1.20 -10.57
N ARG A 61 -15.12 -0.27 -9.64
CA ARG A 61 -14.27 0.88 -9.92
C ARG A 61 -12.86 0.38 -10.22
N ALA A 62 -12.21 0.99 -11.20
CA ALA A 62 -10.84 0.62 -11.54
C ALA A 62 -9.87 1.05 -10.43
N ILE A 63 -8.99 0.12 -10.07
CA ILE A 63 -7.82 0.36 -9.22
C ILE A 63 -6.75 0.94 -10.13
N HIS A 64 -6.20 2.10 -9.76
CA HIS A 64 -5.17 2.77 -10.55
C HIS A 64 -3.85 2.82 -9.80
N ASP A 65 -2.76 2.75 -10.56
CA ASP A 65 -1.45 3.12 -10.06
C ASP A 65 -1.41 4.62 -9.74
N HIS A 66 -0.55 5.01 -8.79
CA HIS A 66 -0.51 6.37 -8.26
C HIS A 66 -0.21 7.45 -9.32
N ASN A 67 0.45 7.07 -10.42
CA ASN A 67 0.80 7.96 -11.51
C ASN A 67 -0.31 8.09 -12.57
N GLY A 68 -1.45 7.39 -12.41
CA GLY A 68 -2.60 7.42 -13.31
C GLY A 68 -2.40 6.66 -14.62
N SER A 69 -1.27 6.87 -15.31
CA SER A 69 -0.96 6.24 -16.60
C SER A 69 -0.44 4.81 -16.48
N GLY A 70 0.16 4.44 -15.35
CA GLY A 70 0.95 3.21 -15.21
C GLY A 70 2.27 3.25 -15.95
N TRP A 71 2.85 2.06 -16.12
CA TRP A 71 4.16 1.83 -16.74
C TRP A 71 4.10 0.83 -17.91
N GLY A 72 2.91 0.43 -18.35
CA GLY A 72 2.75 -0.59 -19.39
C GLY A 72 3.05 -2.01 -18.88
N PRO A 73 3.54 -2.92 -19.74
CA PRO A 73 3.92 -4.26 -19.32
C PRO A 73 5.25 -4.23 -18.54
N ILE A 74 5.18 -4.47 -17.24
CA ILE A 74 6.35 -4.52 -16.35
C ILE A 74 6.32 -5.79 -15.51
N THR A 75 7.47 -6.16 -14.92
CA THR A 75 7.56 -7.32 -14.04
C THR A 75 6.87 -7.07 -12.70
N PHE A 76 6.40 -8.11 -12.02
CA PHE A 76 5.87 -7.98 -10.66
C PHE A 76 6.93 -7.44 -9.68
N LEU A 77 8.22 -7.76 -9.86
CA LEU A 77 9.30 -7.18 -9.07
C LEU A 77 9.37 -5.65 -9.21
N GLU A 78 9.33 -5.15 -10.45
CA GLU A 78 9.27 -3.71 -10.72
C GLU A 78 7.97 -3.10 -10.16
N GLY A 79 6.85 -3.81 -10.27
CA GLY A 79 5.58 -3.42 -9.67
C GLY A 79 5.67 -3.20 -8.16
N VAL A 80 6.37 -4.08 -7.44
CA VAL A 80 6.65 -3.92 -6.00
C VAL A 80 7.52 -2.68 -5.76
N GLN A 81 8.61 -2.49 -6.50
CA GLN A 81 9.51 -1.33 -6.36
C GLN A 81 8.82 0.02 -6.60
N ARG A 82 7.85 0.04 -7.52
CA ARG A 82 7.05 1.24 -7.85
C ARG A 82 5.83 1.42 -6.95
N SER A 83 5.61 0.51 -5.99
CA SER A 83 4.41 0.47 -5.15
C SER A 83 3.12 0.46 -5.99
N SER A 84 3.09 -0.32 -7.08
CA SER A 84 1.94 -0.41 -7.99
C SER A 84 0.71 -0.96 -7.27
N ASN A 85 -0.38 -0.21 -7.23
CA ASN A 85 -1.65 -0.71 -6.69
C ASN A 85 -2.19 -1.85 -7.56
N VAL A 86 -1.96 -1.79 -8.88
CA VAL A 86 -2.38 -2.84 -9.80
C VAL A 86 -1.64 -4.14 -9.56
N ALA A 87 -0.32 -4.11 -9.32
CA ALA A 87 0.46 -5.31 -8.98
C ALA A 87 -0.13 -5.99 -7.75
N PHE A 88 -0.29 -5.22 -6.67
CA PHE A 88 -0.77 -5.76 -5.39
C PHE A 88 -2.22 -6.24 -5.43
N ALA A 89 -3.08 -5.63 -6.27
CA ALA A 89 -4.44 -6.11 -6.49
C ALA A 89 -4.51 -7.41 -7.33
N LYS A 90 -3.45 -7.75 -8.07
CA LYS A 90 -3.36 -8.99 -8.85
C LYS A 90 -2.68 -10.13 -8.09
N ILE A 91 -1.83 -9.78 -7.13
CA ILE A 91 -1.15 -10.74 -6.23
C ILE A 91 -2.11 -11.21 -5.13
N ALA A 92 -3.00 -10.32 -4.66
CA ALA A 92 -3.96 -10.57 -3.59
C ALA A 92 -5.11 -11.50 -3.98
#